data_AF-A0A1G6C0K6-F1
#
_entry.id   AF-A0A1G6C0K6-F1
#
_cell.length_a   1.000
_cell.length_b   1.000
_cell.length_c   1.000
_cell.angle_alpha   90.00
_cell.angle_beta   90.00
_cell.angle_gamma   90.00
#
_symmetry.space_group_name_H-M   'P 1'
#
loop_
_entity.id
_entity.type
_entity.pdbx_description
1 polymer ?
#
loop_
_entity_poly.entity_id
_entity_poly.type
_entity_poly.pdbx_seq_one_letter_code
_entity_poly.pdbx_strand_id
1 'polypeptide(L)'
;MEDKNATLITRDWLAIERTKLANERTFLSYFRTFMVFLGTGITILKVELFADLETFGIGLVIMSPFILFIGIFRLFRVKRTIRNHYNR
;
A
#
# COMPACT_ATOMS: atom_id res chain seq x y z
N MET A 1 41.10 18.79 5.61
CA MET A 1 40.08 19.40 4.73
C MET A 1 38.93 18.41 4.70
N GLU A 2 37.91 18.69 5.48
CA GLU A 2 36.93 17.71 5.95
C GLU A 2 35.85 17.43 4.91
N ASP A 3 35.51 16.14 4.79
CA ASP A 3 34.67 15.51 3.78
C ASP A 3 33.19 15.92 3.90
N LYS A 4 32.90 17.18 3.56
CA LYS A 4 31.53 17.72 3.52
C LYS A 4 30.69 17.11 2.39
N ASN A 5 31.32 16.45 1.41
CA ASN A 5 30.61 15.89 0.25
C ASN A 5 30.11 14.46 0.52
N ALA A 6 30.88 13.59 1.19
CA ALA A 6 30.40 12.23 1.54
C ALA A 6 29.27 12.23 2.57
N THR A 7 29.27 13.20 3.49
CA THR A 7 28.20 13.37 4.49
C THR A 7 26.87 13.82 3.86
N LEU A 8 26.90 14.59 2.78
CA LEU A 8 25.68 14.94 2.02
C LEU A 8 25.10 13.70 1.32
N ILE A 9 25.94 12.90 0.64
CA ILE A 9 25.51 11.68 -0.08
C ILE A 9 24.85 10.65 0.86
N THR A 10 25.43 10.43 2.05
CA THR A 10 24.87 9.47 3.04
C THR A 10 23.55 9.95 3.64
N ARG A 11 23.40 11.25 3.91
CA ARG A 11 22.14 11.85 4.40
C ARG A 11 21.04 11.81 3.36
N ASP A 12 21.37 12.07 2.11
CA ASP A 12 20.42 12.03 0.98
C ASP A 12 19.96 10.60 0.70
N TRP A 13 20.88 9.62 0.77
CA TRP A 13 20.54 8.20 0.68
C TRP A 13 19.56 7.77 1.79
N LEU A 14 19.86 8.14 3.04
CA LEU A 14 18.98 7.83 4.17
C LEU A 14 17.62 8.56 4.07
N ALA A 15 17.57 9.74 3.46
CA ALA A 15 16.31 10.44 3.19
C ALA A 15 15.45 9.71 2.13
N ILE A 16 16.07 9.17 1.08
CA ILE A 16 15.38 8.38 0.05
C ILE A 16 14.83 7.08 0.66
N GLU A 17 15.61 6.38 1.47
CA GLU A 17 15.19 5.12 2.08
C GLU A 17 14.02 5.31 3.06
N ARG A 18 14.05 6.38 3.87
CA ARG A 18 12.91 6.75 4.73
C ARG A 18 11.64 7.02 3.93
N THR A 19 11.77 7.68 2.79
CA THR A 19 10.63 7.97 1.89
C THR A 19 10.09 6.68 1.25
N LYS A 20 10.97 5.76 0.85
CA LYS A 20 10.58 4.45 0.33
C LYS A 20 9.86 3.61 1.39
N LEU A 21 10.41 3.53 2.60
CA LEU A 21 9.84 2.77 3.71
C LEU A 21 8.48 3.33 4.14
N ALA A 22 8.31 4.66 4.12
CA ALA A 22 7.02 5.30 4.37
C ALA A 22 5.97 4.94 3.30
N ASN A 23 6.37 4.87 2.02
CA ASN A 23 5.49 4.48 0.93
C ASN A 23 5.10 2.98 1.01
N GLU A 24 6.04 2.11 1.36
CA GLU A 24 5.78 0.69 1.61
C GLU A 24 4.84 0.49 2.80
N ARG A 25 5.04 1.24 3.90
CA ARG A 25 4.11 1.25 5.05
C ARG A 25 2.69 1.65 4.63
N THR A 26 2.56 2.67 3.79
CA THR A 26 1.26 3.12 3.28
C THR A 26 0.60 2.00 2.47
N PHE A 27 1.36 1.35 1.57
CA PHE A 27 0.88 0.20 0.82
C PHE A 27 0.43 -0.96 1.72
N LEU A 28 1.23 -1.32 2.73
CA LEU A 28 0.89 -2.36 3.70
C LEU A 28 -0.38 -2.03 4.49
N SER A 29 -0.66 -0.74 4.75
CA SER A 29 -1.94 -0.30 5.33
C SER A 29 -3.11 -0.58 4.39
N TYR A 30 -3.00 -0.26 3.09
CA TYR A 30 -4.03 -0.61 2.10
C TYR A 30 -4.22 -2.13 1.99
N PHE A 31 -3.13 -2.90 1.99
CA PHE A 31 -3.16 -4.35 1.96
C PHE A 31 -3.88 -4.94 3.18
N ARG A 32 -3.64 -4.39 4.38
CA ARG A 32 -4.36 -4.78 5.59
C ARG A 32 -5.86 -4.53 5.44
N THR A 33 -6.27 -3.35 5.00
CA THR A 33 -7.70 -3.04 4.82
C THR A 33 -8.33 -3.97 3.79
N PHE A 34 -7.64 -4.26 2.69
CA PHE A 34 -8.05 -5.27 1.71
C PHE A 34 -8.29 -6.64 2.35
N MET A 35 -7.32 -7.16 3.12
CA MET A 35 -7.42 -8.46 3.79
C MET A 35 -8.59 -8.53 4.78
N VAL A 36 -8.82 -7.47 5.54
CA VAL A 36 -9.97 -7.40 6.48
C VAL A 36 -11.28 -7.45 5.72
N PHE A 37 -11.46 -6.63 4.68
CA PHE A 37 -12.69 -6.60 3.88
C PHE A 37 -12.94 -7.93 3.17
N LEU A 38 -11.90 -8.52 2.56
CA LEU A 38 -12.00 -9.80 1.89
C LEU A 38 -12.33 -10.92 2.89
N GLY A 39 -11.63 -10.98 4.02
CA GLY A 39 -11.86 -11.98 5.07
C GLY A 39 -13.27 -11.89 5.63
N THR A 40 -13.70 -10.69 6.05
CA THR A 40 -15.06 -10.46 6.55
C THR A 40 -16.13 -10.78 5.51
N GLY A 41 -15.93 -10.36 4.26
CA GLY A 41 -16.85 -10.68 3.17
C GLY A 41 -17.00 -12.20 2.96
N ILE A 42 -15.88 -12.93 2.93
CA ILE A 42 -15.90 -14.40 2.80
C ILE A 42 -16.56 -15.06 4.02
N THR A 43 -16.28 -14.57 5.24
CA THR A 43 -16.91 -15.09 6.47
C THR A 43 -18.43 -14.92 6.42
N ILE A 44 -18.93 -13.75 6.02
CA ILE A 44 -20.36 -13.50 5.89
C ILE A 44 -20.99 -14.45 4.86
N LEU A 45 -20.34 -14.66 3.72
CA LEU A 45 -20.84 -15.54 2.65
C LEU A 45 -20.83 -17.03 3.00
N LYS A 46 -20.03 -17.46 3.98
CA LYS A 46 -19.91 -18.88 4.35
C LYS A 46 -20.67 -19.28 5.60
N VAL A 47 -21.10 -18.33 6.41
CA VAL A 47 -21.76 -18.62 7.69
C VAL A 47 -23.27 -18.50 7.48
N GLU A 48 -23.98 -19.62 7.60
CA GLU A 48 -25.45 -19.70 7.40
C GLU A 48 -26.25 -18.75 8.32
N LEU A 49 -25.69 -18.38 9.48
CA LEU A 49 -26.30 -17.39 10.39
C LEU A 49 -26.42 -15.98 9.76
N PHE A 50 -25.74 -15.73 8.64
CA PHE A 50 -25.70 -14.44 7.95
C PHE A 50 -26.31 -14.50 6.54
N ALA A 51 -27.21 -15.44 6.26
CA ALA A 51 -27.85 -15.58 4.94
C ALA A 51 -28.51 -14.26 4.43
N ASP A 52 -29.15 -13.50 5.32
CA ASP A 52 -29.75 -12.20 4.97
C ASP A 52 -28.71 -11.13 4.59
N LEU A 53 -27.43 -11.33 4.97
CA LEU A 53 -26.33 -10.40 4.73
C LEU A 53 -25.46 -10.81 3.53
N GLU A 54 -25.83 -11.84 2.77
CA GLU A 54 -25.05 -12.29 1.60
C GLU A 54 -24.76 -11.15 0.62
N THR A 55 -25.74 -10.27 0.38
CA THR A 55 -25.57 -9.11 -0.51
C THR A 55 -24.47 -8.15 0.01
N PHE A 56 -24.39 -7.97 1.33
CA PHE A 56 -23.31 -7.20 1.96
C PHE A 56 -21.95 -7.91 1.84
N GLY A 57 -21.93 -9.24 2.01
CA GLY A 57 -20.75 -10.07 1.83
C GLY A 57 -20.17 -9.93 0.41
N ILE A 58 -21.02 -10.02 -0.62
CA ILE A 58 -20.63 -9.80 -2.03
C ILE A 58 -20.08 -8.37 -2.20
N GLY A 59 -20.75 -7.37 -1.65
CA GLY A 59 -20.29 -5.97 -1.70
C GLY A 59 -18.88 -5.79 -1.11
N LEU A 60 -18.60 -6.39 0.05
CA LEU A 60 -17.29 -6.34 0.70
C LEU A 60 -16.21 -7.03 -0.13
N VAL A 61 -16.51 -8.21 -0.68
CA VAL A 61 -15.58 -8.95 -1.54
C VAL A 61 -15.25 -8.16 -2.81
N ILE A 62 -16.24 -7.54 -3.44
CA ILE A 62 -16.05 -6.70 -4.63
C ILE A 62 -15.26 -5.43 -4.30
N MET A 63 -15.51 -4.78 -3.16
CA MET A 63 -14.79 -3.58 -2.73
C MET A 63 -13.32 -3.86 -2.40
N SER A 64 -13.01 -5.07 -1.95
CA SER A 64 -11.66 -5.45 -1.54
C SER A 64 -10.58 -5.26 -2.66
N PRO A 65 -10.73 -5.75 -3.91
CA PRO A 65 -9.76 -5.49 -4.96
C PRO A 65 -9.66 -4.01 -5.35
N PHE A 66 -10.72 -3.19 -5.21
CA PHE A 66 -10.62 -1.74 -5.45
C PHE A 66 -9.67 -1.08 -4.46
N ILE A 67 -9.76 -1.42 -3.17
CA ILE A 67 -8.86 -0.91 -2.13
C ILE A 67 -7.42 -1.31 -2.43
N LEU A 68 -7.20 -2.57 -2.81
CA LEU A 68 -5.89 -3.07 -3.18
C LEU A 68 -5.33 -2.35 -4.42
N PHE A 69 -6.16 -2.14 -5.45
CA PHE A 69 -5.77 -1.47 -6.68
C PHE A 69 -5.33 -0.02 -6.43
N ILE A 70 -6.06 0.71 -5.57
CA ILE A 70 -5.66 2.07 -5.14
C ILE A 70 -4.29 2.04 -4.44
N GLY A 71 -4.07 1.08 -3.54
CA GLY A 71 -2.81 0.90 -2.84
C GLY A 71 -1.64 0.63 -3.79
N ILE A 72 -1.84 -0.28 -4.76
CA ILE A 72 -0.86 -0.61 -5.79
C ILE A 72 -0.57 0.62 -6.65
N PHE A 73 -1.60 1.28 -7.18
CA PHE A 73 -1.44 2.46 -8.03
C PHE A 73 -0.63 3.56 -7.33
N ARG A 74 -0.91 3.82 -6.05
CA ARG A 74 -0.17 4.79 -5.24
C ARG A 74 1.29 4.39 -5.05
N LEU A 75 1.57 3.12 -4.73
CA LEU A 75 2.93 2.60 -4.58
C LEU A 75 3.74 2.80 -5.87
N PHE A 76 3.16 2.44 -7.02
CA PHE A 76 3.79 2.58 -8.33
C PHE A 76 3.99 4.04 -8.74
N ARG A 77 3.02 4.94 -8.48
CA ARG A 77 3.15 6.37 -8.79
C ARG A 77 4.35 6.99 -8.08
N VAL A 78 4.51 6.73 -6.79
CA VAL A 78 5.63 7.25 -5.99
C VAL A 78 6.96 6.62 -6.42
N LYS A 79 7.01 5.30 -6.69
CA LYS A 79 8.20 4.65 -7.23
C LYS A 79 8.62 5.24 -8.59
N ARG A 80 7.66 5.64 -9.44
CA ARG A 80 7.93 6.21 -10.77
C ARG A 80 8.47 7.64 -10.69
N THR A 81 8.00 8.46 -9.76
CA THR A 81 8.49 9.85 -9.57
C THR A 81 9.97 9.88 -9.17
N ILE A 82 10.42 8.95 -8.32
CA ILE A 82 11.81 8.89 -7.85
C ILE A 82 12.76 8.46 -8.99
N ARG A 83 12.34 7.51 -9.83
CA ARG A 83 13.16 7.02 -10.95
C ARG A 83 13.42 8.07 -12.03
N ASN A 84 12.50 9.01 -12.25
CA ASN A 84 12.69 10.07 -13.24
C ASN A 84 13.64 11.19 -12.80
N HIS A 85 13.89 11.37 -11.49
CA HIS A 85 14.77 12.43 -10.99
C HIS A 85 16.25 12.03 -10.92
N TYR A 86 16.59 10.76 -11.09
CA TYR A 86 17.98 10.28 -11.02
C TYR A 86 18.57 9.90 -12.41
N ASN A 87 17.84 10.19 -13.48
CA ASN A 87 18.26 9.91 -14.86
C ASN A 87 18.50 11.20 -15.67
N ARG A 88 18.78 12.31 -14.99
CA ARG A 88 19.32 13.56 -15.57
C ARG A 88 20.51 14.03 -14.75
#